data_AF-A0A1G4QAN1-F1
#
_entry.id   AF-A0A1G4QAN1-F1
#
_cell.length_a   1.000
_cell.length_b   1.000
_cell.length_c   1.000
_cell.angle_alpha   90.00
_cell.angle_beta   90.00
_cell.angle_gamma   90.00
#
_symmetry.space_group_name_H-M   'P 1'
#
loop_
_entity.id
_entity.type
_entity.pdbx_description
1 polymer ?
#
loop_
_entity_poly.entity_id
_entity_poly.type
_entity_poly.pdbx_seq_one_letter_code
_entity_poly.pdbx_strand_id
1 'polypeptide(L)'
;MSSTYTYDPKKANEQRKAELKDITEKLEQGVQAVFNSSQYQDLLNTMAKFPHYSVNNNILIMMQKPDATLVQSYTGWKKMGRFVKKGEKGIRILAPAPFKLEKEQDKLDESGKAVLDKDGEAVKEKVEINLTAFKPVSTFDISQTEGDPLPQIGVDELTGNVEEYQNFFEAIKAASPVPIGFEDIASGAKGYFHTEENRIAINTGMSEIQTIKTAIHEMAHAKLHNTEAQKDNKQSRNSKEVEAESVAYTVCQHYGIDTSDYSFAYVATWSQGKEMPELKASLNTIREAAADLITKIDSRMAELTKEKQPISFYVAECGEFHSLGEFHENLTLQQAVDIYKSIPADRMNGVKTIGFSISDDELIANEFDLVVGNRLNMEMIQEFFPNLAKHPLVVKAAEDIKKLMPELEDSQKKESITEKLRSEKAGIRSQKSRTAGKKKEEVAI
;
A
#
# COMPACT_ATOMS: atom_id res chain seq x y z
N MET A 1 26.84 29.52 38.00
CA MET A 1 26.29 28.51 38.93
C MET A 1 25.65 27.42 38.09
N SER A 2 26.31 26.27 37.95
CA SER A 2 25.79 25.14 37.18
C SER A 2 24.79 24.39 38.07
N SER A 3 23.50 24.49 37.76
CA SER A 3 22.46 23.73 38.44
C SER A 3 22.51 22.30 37.92
N THR A 4 23.21 21.43 38.65
CA THR A 4 23.13 19.98 38.44
C THR A 4 21.73 19.52 38.82
N TYR A 5 20.86 19.32 37.83
CA TYR A 5 19.58 18.66 38.01
C TYR A 5 19.83 17.20 38.43
N THR A 6 19.78 16.93 39.73
CA THR A 6 19.79 15.57 40.27
C THR A 6 18.44 14.91 39.97
N TYR A 7 18.45 13.87 39.13
CA TYR A 7 17.26 13.07 38.82
C TYR A 7 16.80 12.35 40.09
N ASP A 8 15.60 12.69 40.58
CA ASP A 8 14.92 12.02 41.70
C ASP A 8 13.89 11.02 41.15
N PRO A 9 14.15 9.70 41.26
CA PRO A 9 13.24 8.68 40.73
C PRO A 9 11.85 8.69 41.37
N LYS A 10 11.72 9.07 42.66
CA LYS A 10 10.43 9.10 43.36
C LYS A 10 9.58 10.26 42.85
N LYS A 11 10.17 11.46 42.80
CA LYS A 11 9.52 12.65 42.25
C LYS A 11 9.13 12.47 40.78
N ALA A 12 9.99 11.83 39.97
CA ALA A 12 9.69 11.51 38.58
C ALA A 12 8.54 10.49 38.43
N ASN A 13 8.37 9.57 39.38
CA ASN A 13 7.27 8.60 39.38
C ASN A 13 5.94 9.25 39.81
N GLU A 14 5.97 10.09 40.85
CA GLU A 14 4.80 10.87 41.28
C GLU A 14 4.30 11.80 40.19
N GLN A 15 5.22 12.51 39.51
CA GLN A 15 4.88 13.36 38.37
C GLN A 15 4.25 12.55 37.24
N ARG A 16 4.79 11.37 36.91
CA ARG A 16 4.19 10.46 35.90
C ARG A 16 2.79 10.01 36.28
N LYS A 17 2.55 9.68 37.56
CA LYS A 17 1.21 9.31 38.04
C LYS A 17 0.22 10.47 37.95
N ALA A 18 0.65 11.68 38.32
CA ALA A 18 -0.17 12.88 38.23
C ALA A 18 -0.51 13.22 36.76
N GLU A 19 0.46 13.15 35.85
CA GLU A 19 0.25 13.35 34.41
C GLU A 19 -0.70 12.30 33.83
N LEU A 20 -0.55 11.02 34.21
CA LEU A 20 -1.46 9.97 33.77
C LEU A 20 -2.89 10.20 34.27
N LYS A 21 -3.06 10.66 35.52
CA LYS A 21 -4.37 11.00 36.08
C LYS A 21 -5.03 12.15 35.30
N ASP A 22 -4.30 13.24 35.05
CA ASP A 22 -4.79 14.39 34.27
C ASP A 22 -5.22 13.98 32.84
N ILE A 23 -4.43 13.13 32.18
CA ILE A 23 -4.79 12.62 30.84
C ILE A 23 -6.04 11.75 30.89
N THR A 24 -6.18 10.88 31.89
CA THR A 24 -7.38 10.04 32.05
C THR A 24 -8.64 10.88 32.31
N GLU A 25 -8.56 11.90 33.16
CA GLU A 25 -9.68 12.80 33.44
C GLU A 25 -10.07 13.61 32.18
N LYS A 26 -9.10 14.15 31.44
CA LYS A 26 -9.36 14.82 30.15
C LYS A 26 -9.99 13.89 29.13
N LEU A 27 -9.54 12.64 29.08
CA LEU A 27 -10.10 11.64 28.18
C LEU A 27 -11.56 11.35 28.55
N GLU A 28 -11.89 11.18 29.82
CA GLU A 28 -13.27 10.98 30.27
C GLU A 28 -14.18 12.16 29.92
N GLN A 29 -13.70 13.39 30.15
CA GLN A 29 -14.42 14.61 29.76
C GLN A 29 -14.60 14.71 28.24
N GLY A 30 -13.55 14.42 27.48
CA GLY A 30 -13.58 14.43 26.02
C GLY A 30 -14.60 13.44 25.45
N VAL A 31 -14.66 12.22 26.00
CA VAL A 31 -15.65 11.23 25.56
C VAL A 31 -17.07 11.70 25.85
N GLN A 32 -17.34 12.32 27.00
CA GLN A 32 -18.66 12.87 27.29
C GLN A 32 -19.01 14.05 26.37
N ALA A 33 -18.06 14.94 26.09
CA ALA A 33 -18.29 16.12 25.26
C ALA A 33 -18.60 15.75 23.80
N VAL A 34 -17.95 14.71 23.29
CA VAL A 34 -18.14 14.15 21.94
C VAL A 34 -19.61 13.81 21.66
N PHE A 35 -20.32 13.19 22.61
CA PHE A 35 -21.70 12.76 22.38
C PHE A 35 -22.77 13.83 22.66
N ASN A 36 -22.39 14.91 23.34
CA ASN A 36 -23.32 15.95 23.79
C ASN A 36 -23.22 17.25 22.96
N SER A 37 -22.40 17.28 21.90
CA SER A 37 -22.15 18.48 21.10
C SER A 37 -21.81 18.15 19.64
N SER A 38 -21.49 19.16 18.83
CA SER A 38 -20.96 18.98 17.47
C SER A 38 -19.61 18.27 17.42
N GLN A 39 -18.96 18.04 18.58
CA GLN A 39 -17.65 17.40 18.68
C GLN A 39 -17.64 15.95 18.19
N TYR A 40 -18.79 15.29 18.01
CA TYR A 40 -18.84 13.98 17.38
C TYR A 40 -18.23 14.00 15.97
N GLN A 41 -18.64 14.97 15.16
CA GLN A 41 -18.13 15.13 13.81
C GLN A 41 -16.66 15.53 13.83
N ASP A 42 -16.23 16.39 14.75
CA ASP A 42 -14.81 16.73 14.95
C ASP A 42 -13.95 15.51 15.29
N LEU A 43 -14.50 14.58 16.08
CA LEU A 43 -13.84 13.33 16.39
C LEU A 43 -13.71 12.44 15.15
N LEU A 44 -14.77 12.29 14.34
CA LEU A 44 -14.69 11.52 13.10
C LEU A 44 -13.71 12.14 12.09
N ASN A 45 -13.70 13.47 11.98
CA ASN A 45 -12.71 14.21 11.19
C ASN A 45 -11.27 13.91 11.67
N THR A 46 -11.08 13.81 13.00
CA THR A 46 -9.79 13.46 13.58
C THR A 46 -9.42 12.01 13.29
N MET A 47 -10.36 11.07 13.41
CA MET A 47 -10.16 9.66 13.06
C MET A 47 -9.82 9.48 11.58
N ALA A 48 -10.40 10.29 10.70
CA ALA A 48 -10.08 10.28 9.27
C ALA A 48 -8.63 10.68 9.02
N LYS A 49 -8.08 11.66 9.75
CA LYS A 49 -6.67 12.08 9.62
C LYS A 49 -5.70 11.12 10.30
N PHE A 50 -6.12 10.48 11.39
CA PHE A 50 -5.27 9.62 12.22
C PHE A 50 -5.85 8.21 12.39
N PRO A 51 -6.11 7.48 11.28
CA PRO A 51 -6.83 6.22 11.32
C PRO A 51 -6.09 5.20 12.17
N HIS A 52 -4.75 5.20 12.23
CA HIS A 52 -3.97 4.24 13.02
C HIS A 52 -3.80 4.58 14.51
N TYR A 53 -4.26 5.74 14.96
CA TYR A 53 -4.25 6.07 16.39
C TYR A 53 -5.45 5.46 17.11
N SER A 54 -5.30 5.12 18.39
CA SER A 54 -6.43 4.68 19.22
C SER A 54 -7.48 5.79 19.37
N VAL A 55 -8.72 5.44 19.69
CA VAL A 55 -9.79 6.42 19.96
C VAL A 55 -9.37 7.41 21.05
N ASN A 56 -8.72 6.91 22.11
CA ASN A 56 -8.23 7.76 23.20
C ASN A 56 -7.23 8.79 22.69
N ASN A 57 -6.29 8.37 21.84
CA ASN A 57 -5.31 9.29 21.29
C ASN A 57 -5.94 10.25 20.26
N ASN A 58 -6.95 9.83 19.49
CA ASN A 58 -7.72 10.72 18.62
C ASN A 58 -8.41 11.83 19.44
N ILE A 59 -9.11 11.47 20.52
CA ILE A 59 -9.75 12.44 21.42
C ILE A 59 -8.71 13.39 22.01
N LEU A 60 -7.58 12.86 22.50
CA LEU A 60 -6.51 13.68 23.07
C LEU A 60 -5.90 14.65 22.04
N ILE A 61 -5.68 14.20 20.80
CA ILE A 61 -5.18 15.05 19.71
C ILE A 61 -6.21 16.14 19.40
N MET A 62 -7.47 15.76 19.16
CA MET A 62 -8.58 16.68 18.86
C MET A 62 -8.69 17.79 19.92
N MET A 63 -8.68 17.43 21.21
CA MET A 63 -8.82 18.40 22.30
C MET A 63 -7.63 19.36 22.44
N GLN A 64 -6.42 18.92 22.07
CA GLN A 64 -5.20 19.70 22.25
C GLN A 64 -4.82 20.51 21.00
N LYS A 65 -5.13 19.99 19.81
CA LYS A 65 -4.82 20.57 18.51
C LYS A 65 -5.85 20.13 17.44
N PRO A 66 -7.02 20.78 17.39
CA PRO A 66 -8.10 20.45 16.44
C PRO A 66 -7.69 20.55 14.97
N ASP A 67 -6.72 21.43 14.67
CA ASP A 67 -6.16 21.67 13.34
C ASP A 67 -4.99 20.75 12.99
N ALA A 68 -4.70 19.72 13.80
CA ALA A 68 -3.63 18.77 13.51
C ALA A 68 -3.88 18.06 12.17
N THR A 69 -2.79 17.82 11.44
CA THR A 69 -2.79 17.19 10.10
C THR A 69 -1.83 16.01 10.02
N LEU A 70 -0.71 16.07 10.75
CA LEU A 70 0.23 14.94 10.83
C LEU A 70 0.98 15.01 12.15
N VAL A 71 0.82 14.00 12.99
CA VAL A 71 1.35 13.97 14.36
C VAL A 71 2.40 12.87 14.51
N GLN A 72 3.58 13.26 15.00
CA GLN A 72 4.68 12.32 15.24
C GLN A 72 5.53 12.71 16.47
N SER A 73 6.21 11.73 17.05
CA SER A 73 7.18 11.94 18.12
C SER A 73 8.37 12.80 17.67
N TYR A 74 9.05 13.47 18.61
CA TYR A 74 10.27 14.23 18.32
C TYR A 74 11.32 13.41 17.57
N THR A 75 11.51 12.15 17.97
CA THR A 75 12.45 11.22 17.33
C THR A 75 11.98 10.80 15.94
N GLY A 76 10.68 10.63 15.73
CA GLY A 76 10.12 10.37 14.41
C GLY A 76 10.32 11.55 13.46
N TRP A 77 10.07 12.79 13.90
CA TRP A 77 10.37 13.99 13.12
C TRP A 77 11.85 14.06 12.74
N LYS A 78 12.73 13.84 13.71
CA LYS A 78 14.19 13.83 13.47
C LYS A 78 14.60 12.80 12.41
N LYS A 79 13.96 11.63 12.38
CA LYS A 79 14.22 10.59 11.34
C LYS A 79 13.76 11.03 9.94
N MET A 80 12.73 11.87 9.87
CA MET A 80 12.20 12.44 8.62
C MET A 80 12.91 13.75 8.22
N GLY A 81 14.05 14.09 8.84
CA GLY A 81 14.77 15.33 8.52
C GLY A 81 14.09 16.61 9.04
N ARG A 82 13.13 16.50 9.96
CA ARG A 82 12.40 17.63 10.53
C ARG A 82 12.66 17.79 12.02
N PHE A 83 12.61 19.02 12.51
CA PHE A 83 12.89 19.38 13.90
C PHE A 83 11.75 20.20 14.48
N VAL A 84 11.39 19.94 15.74
CA VAL A 84 10.36 20.71 16.43
C VAL A 84 10.89 22.11 16.71
N LYS A 85 10.10 23.13 16.36
CA LYS A 85 10.44 24.54 16.59
C LYS A 85 10.58 24.82 18.09
N LYS A 86 11.52 25.69 18.44
CA LYS A 86 11.79 26.03 19.84
C LYS A 86 10.56 26.70 20.48
N GLY A 87 10.12 26.16 21.63
CA GLY A 87 9.00 26.73 22.40
C GLY A 87 7.63 26.10 22.10
N GLU A 88 7.55 25.22 21.11
CA GLU A 88 6.32 24.49 20.79
C GLU A 88 5.86 23.59 21.92
N LYS A 89 4.55 23.57 22.17
CA LYS A 89 3.92 22.70 23.17
C LYS A 89 3.60 21.34 22.54
N GLY A 90 4.10 20.28 23.15
CA GLY A 90 3.80 18.91 22.69
C GLY A 90 2.35 18.50 22.99
N ILE A 91 1.78 17.76 22.05
CA ILE A 91 0.49 17.08 22.17
C ILE A 91 0.71 15.83 23.02
N ARG A 92 -0.02 15.69 24.11
CA ARG A 92 0.12 14.55 25.02
C ARG A 92 -0.76 13.39 24.56
N ILE A 93 -0.14 12.25 24.32
CA ILE A 93 -0.80 10.99 23.95
C ILE A 93 -0.39 9.85 24.88
N LEU A 94 -1.11 8.74 24.83
CA LEU A 94 -0.76 7.51 25.54
C LEU A 94 0.01 6.56 24.61
N ALA A 95 1.20 6.13 25.04
CA ALA A 95 2.01 5.14 24.34
C ALA A 95 2.20 3.88 25.21
N PRO A 96 2.25 2.69 24.60
CA PRO A 96 2.53 1.46 25.32
C PRO A 96 3.93 1.51 25.95
N ALA A 97 4.01 1.02 27.18
CA ALA A 97 5.20 0.87 27.98
C ALA A 97 5.22 -0.55 28.55
N PRO A 98 5.60 -1.56 27.74
CA PRO A 98 5.69 -2.93 28.21
C PRO A 98 6.72 -3.01 29.34
N PHE A 99 6.37 -3.72 30.41
CA PHE A 99 7.26 -3.98 31.53
C PHE A 99 7.11 -5.41 32.01
N LYS A 100 8.19 -5.95 32.55
CA LYS A 100 8.27 -7.29 33.13
C LYS A 100 8.04 -7.19 34.62
N LEU A 101 7.13 -8.01 35.15
CA LEU A 101 6.90 -8.17 36.58
C LEU A 101 7.22 -9.61 36.98
N GLU A 102 8.11 -9.81 37.94
CA GLU A 102 8.25 -11.10 38.60
C GLU A 102 7.15 -11.22 39.66
N LYS A 103 6.32 -12.27 39.56
CA LYS A 103 5.32 -12.59 40.58
C LYS A 103 5.59 -13.99 41.12
N GLU A 104 5.53 -14.13 42.44
CA GLU A 104 5.46 -15.45 43.06
C GLU A 104 4.04 -15.99 42.91
N GLN A 105 3.92 -17.20 42.37
CA GLN A 105 2.67 -17.94 42.31
C GLN A 105 2.91 -19.40 42.72
N ASP A 106 1.84 -20.07 43.15
CA ASP A 106 1.91 -21.49 43.48
C ASP A 106 2.21 -22.28 42.20
N LYS A 107 3.24 -23.11 42.26
CA LYS A 107 3.61 -24.02 41.17
C LYS A 107 2.49 -25.03 41.00
N LEU A 108 1.91 -25.13 39.82
CA LEU A 108 0.83 -26.07 39.53
C LEU A 108 1.39 -27.35 38.87
N ASP A 109 0.78 -28.50 39.17
CA ASP A 109 1.02 -29.76 38.47
C ASP A 109 0.25 -29.83 37.13
N GLU A 110 0.42 -30.91 36.36
CA GLU A 110 -0.28 -31.13 35.08
C GLU A 110 -1.82 -31.16 35.20
N SER A 111 -2.35 -31.27 36.42
CA SER A 111 -3.79 -31.26 36.72
C SER A 111 -4.29 -29.90 37.22
N GLY A 112 -3.42 -28.88 37.28
CA GLY A 112 -3.75 -27.54 37.73
C GLY A 112 -3.83 -27.38 39.26
N LYS A 113 -3.25 -28.31 40.04
CA LYS A 113 -3.25 -28.26 41.51
C LYS A 113 -1.88 -27.81 42.04
N ALA A 114 -1.87 -27.07 43.13
CA ALA A 114 -0.63 -26.60 43.77
C ALA A 114 0.27 -27.80 44.16
N VAL A 115 1.51 -27.77 43.67
CA VAL A 115 2.59 -28.69 44.05
C VAL A 115 3.00 -28.35 45.47
N LEU A 116 2.85 -29.31 46.38
CA LEU A 116 3.22 -29.14 47.79
C LEU A 116 4.67 -29.59 48.02
N ASP A 117 5.36 -28.92 48.93
CA ASP A 117 6.69 -29.31 49.39
C ASP A 117 6.63 -30.46 50.43
N LYS A 118 7.78 -30.81 51.01
CA LYS A 118 7.89 -31.91 51.99
C LYS A 118 7.15 -31.61 53.30
N ASP A 119 6.83 -30.35 53.58
CA ASP A 119 6.17 -29.88 54.78
C ASP A 119 4.67 -29.63 54.55
N GLY A 120 4.18 -29.81 53.32
CA GLY A 120 2.78 -29.65 52.94
C GLY A 120 2.39 -28.24 52.51
N GLU A 121 3.36 -27.34 52.35
CA GLU A 121 3.16 -25.96 51.89
C GLU A 121 3.27 -25.86 50.36
N ALA A 122 2.57 -24.92 49.73
CA ALA A 122 2.63 -24.75 48.28
C ALA A 122 4.03 -24.26 47.83
N VAL A 123 4.64 -25.01 46.92
CA VAL A 123 5.90 -24.62 46.27
C VAL A 123 5.63 -23.38 45.44
N LYS A 124 6.29 -22.27 45.78
CA LYS A 124 6.21 -21.05 44.97
C LYS A 124 7.22 -21.09 43.84
N GLU A 125 6.79 -20.65 42.67
CA GLU A 125 7.67 -20.35 41.54
C GLU A 125 7.59 -18.86 41.20
N LYS A 126 8.71 -18.31 40.73
CA LYS A 126 8.74 -16.98 40.15
C LYS A 126 8.37 -17.07 38.69
N VAL A 127 7.23 -16.48 38.32
CA VAL A 127 6.81 -16.36 36.93
C VAL A 127 7.00 -14.93 36.47
N GLU A 128 7.65 -14.78 35.32
CA GLU A 128 7.78 -13.51 34.62
C GLU A 128 6.48 -13.23 33.87
N ILE A 129 5.74 -12.22 34.30
CA ILE A 129 4.52 -11.76 33.65
C ILE A 129 4.85 -10.51 32.82
N ASN A 130 4.58 -10.58 31.52
CA ASN A 130 4.67 -9.43 30.64
C ASN A 130 3.37 -8.63 30.72
N LEU A 131 3.45 -7.39 31.22
CA LEU A 131 2.31 -6.48 31.30
C LEU A 131 2.56 -5.26 30.42
N THR A 132 1.51 -4.81 29.74
CA THR A 132 1.55 -3.57 28.96
C THR A 132 0.94 -2.45 29.77
N ALA A 133 1.78 -1.58 30.34
CA ALA A 133 1.33 -0.29 30.87
C ALA A 133 1.23 0.75 29.76
N PHE A 134 0.63 1.89 30.07
CA PHE A 134 0.66 3.07 29.21
C PHE A 134 1.35 4.22 29.93
N LYS A 135 2.07 5.04 29.18
CA LYS A 135 2.69 6.26 29.69
C LYS A 135 2.32 7.47 28.82
N PRO A 136 2.14 8.65 29.43
CA PRO A 136 2.09 9.90 28.70
C PRO A 136 3.37 10.13 27.90
N VAL A 137 3.26 10.44 26.62
CA VAL A 137 4.38 10.89 25.78
C VAL A 137 3.99 12.14 24.99
N SER A 138 4.99 12.88 24.53
CA SER A 138 4.76 14.07 23.69
C SER A 138 4.96 13.74 22.22
N THR A 139 3.99 14.14 21.42
CA THR A 139 4.06 14.22 19.96
C THR A 139 3.88 15.67 19.52
N PHE A 140 4.13 15.93 18.24
CA PHE A 140 4.07 17.27 17.65
C PHE A 140 3.46 17.15 16.28
N ASP A 141 2.65 18.14 15.92
CA ASP A 141 2.11 18.25 14.57
C ASP A 141 3.15 18.81 13.59
N ILE A 142 3.00 18.53 12.29
CA ILE A 142 3.89 19.03 11.24
C ILE A 142 4.03 20.56 11.26
N SER A 143 2.96 21.31 11.57
CA SER A 143 2.99 22.78 11.67
C SER A 143 3.94 23.30 12.76
N GLN A 144 4.23 22.46 13.76
CA GLN A 144 5.14 22.74 14.86
C GLN A 144 6.60 22.38 14.54
N THR A 145 6.88 21.98 13.30
CA THR A 145 8.21 21.54 12.86
C THR A 145 8.74 22.39 11.72
N GLU A 146 10.06 22.39 11.57
CA GLU A 146 10.82 22.97 10.46
C GLU A 146 11.75 21.91 9.87
N GLY A 147 12.09 22.03 8.58
CA GLY A 147 12.91 21.06 7.85
C GLY A 147 12.34 20.76 6.47
N ASP A 148 12.84 19.70 5.85
CA ASP A 148 12.52 19.33 4.47
C ASP A 148 11.03 19.02 4.28
N PRO A 149 10.42 19.44 3.16
CA PRO A 149 9.04 19.08 2.85
C PRO A 149 8.91 17.55 2.86
N LEU A 150 7.83 17.06 3.46
CA LEU A 150 7.56 15.63 3.42
C LEU A 150 7.14 15.24 2.01
N PRO A 151 7.51 14.04 1.54
CA PRO A 151 6.91 13.49 0.33
C PRO A 151 5.38 13.45 0.54
N GLN A 152 4.62 13.89 -0.47
CA GLN A 152 3.18 13.64 -0.49
C GLN A 152 2.99 12.12 -0.60
N ILE A 153 2.60 11.51 0.52
CA ILE A 153 2.15 10.12 0.57
C ILE A 153 0.67 10.23 0.92
N GLY A 154 -0.15 10.28 -0.11
CA GLY A 154 -1.60 10.33 -0.04
C GLY A 154 -2.14 10.07 -1.43
N VAL A 155 -3.31 9.44 -1.51
CA VAL A 155 -4.12 9.52 -2.71
C VAL A 155 -4.47 11.00 -2.88
N ASP A 156 -4.23 11.58 -4.05
CA ASP A 156 -4.67 12.95 -4.33
C ASP A 156 -6.16 13.09 -3.94
N GLU A 157 -6.55 14.27 -3.44
CA GLU A 157 -7.97 14.55 -3.21
C GLU A 157 -8.73 14.19 -4.49
N LEU A 158 -9.86 13.48 -4.37
CA LEU A 158 -10.67 13.16 -5.54
C LEU A 158 -11.18 14.48 -6.14
N THR A 159 -10.50 14.98 -7.17
CA THR A 159 -10.75 16.32 -7.74
C THR A 159 -11.90 16.33 -8.74
N GLY A 160 -12.65 15.22 -8.83
CA GLY A 160 -13.80 15.07 -9.71
C GLY A 160 -13.46 14.65 -11.14
N ASN A 161 -12.26 14.10 -11.37
CA ASN A 161 -11.92 13.46 -12.64
C ASN A 161 -12.53 12.04 -12.70
N VAL A 162 -13.10 11.67 -13.86
CA VAL A 162 -13.75 10.38 -14.13
C VAL A 162 -12.78 9.20 -13.93
N GLU A 163 -11.51 9.35 -14.32
CA GLU A 163 -10.51 8.29 -14.19
C GLU A 163 -10.12 8.01 -12.73
N GLU A 164 -9.97 9.08 -11.94
CA GLU A 164 -9.72 9.00 -10.49
C GLU A 164 -10.89 8.31 -9.78
N TYR A 165 -12.13 8.66 -10.16
CA TYR A 165 -13.33 8.01 -9.63
C TYR A 165 -13.38 6.52 -9.96
N GLN A 166 -13.12 6.13 -11.21
CA GLN A 166 -13.16 4.73 -11.63
C GLN A 166 -12.15 3.88 -10.87
N ASN A 167 -10.88 4.31 -10.83
CA ASN A 167 -9.82 3.64 -10.08
C ASN A 167 -10.16 3.53 -8.59
N PHE A 168 -10.70 4.60 -8.01
CA PHE A 168 -11.10 4.61 -6.61
C PHE A 168 -12.27 3.66 -6.32
N PHE A 169 -13.30 3.64 -7.17
CA PHE A 169 -14.42 2.73 -7.00
C PHE A 169 -14.02 1.27 -7.25
N GLU A 170 -13.05 1.01 -8.14
CA GLU A 170 -12.43 -0.30 -8.29
C GLU A 170 -11.66 -0.74 -7.04
N ALA A 171 -10.89 0.16 -6.44
CA ALA A 171 -10.24 -0.09 -5.15
C ALA A 171 -11.26 -0.41 -4.05
N ILE A 172 -12.38 0.32 -3.99
CA ILE A 172 -13.50 0.04 -3.07
C ILE A 172 -14.07 -1.36 -3.29
N LYS A 173 -14.40 -1.73 -4.54
CA LYS A 173 -14.90 -3.07 -4.87
C LYS A 173 -13.91 -4.16 -4.47
N ALA A 174 -12.61 -3.96 -4.72
CA ALA A 174 -11.55 -4.91 -4.39
C ALA A 174 -11.22 -4.98 -2.89
N ALA A 175 -11.49 -3.91 -2.14
CA ALA A 175 -11.32 -3.85 -0.69
C ALA A 175 -12.55 -4.39 0.07
N SER A 176 -13.69 -4.48 -0.58
CA SER A 176 -14.96 -4.92 0.01
C SER A 176 -14.85 -6.35 0.57
N PRO A 177 -15.38 -6.62 1.78
CA PRO A 177 -15.41 -7.98 2.33
C PRO A 177 -16.35 -8.92 1.56
N VAL A 178 -17.24 -8.36 0.74
CA VAL A 178 -18.26 -9.08 -0.02
C VAL A 178 -18.44 -8.49 -1.42
N PRO A 179 -18.95 -9.24 -2.42
CA PRO A 179 -19.18 -8.71 -3.75
C PRO A 179 -20.12 -7.49 -3.73
N ILE A 180 -19.80 -6.47 -4.52
CA ILE A 180 -20.64 -5.28 -4.74
C ILE A 180 -21.24 -5.38 -6.15
N GLY A 181 -22.56 -5.30 -6.25
CA GLY A 181 -23.31 -5.27 -7.51
C GLY A 181 -24.23 -4.06 -7.62
N PHE A 182 -24.62 -3.74 -8.85
CA PHE A 182 -25.60 -2.70 -9.16
C PHE A 182 -26.93 -3.32 -9.58
N GLU A 183 -28.03 -2.78 -9.08
CA GLU A 183 -29.39 -3.20 -9.43
C GLU A 183 -30.37 -2.03 -9.39
N ASP A 184 -31.57 -2.21 -9.95
CA ASP A 184 -32.65 -1.22 -9.85
C ASP A 184 -33.45 -1.45 -8.55
N ILE A 185 -33.24 -0.57 -7.57
CA ILE A 185 -33.81 -0.69 -6.24
C ILE A 185 -35.11 0.14 -6.15
N ALA A 186 -36.24 -0.52 -6.43
CA ALA A 186 -37.55 0.13 -6.48
C ALA A 186 -38.07 0.68 -5.13
N SER A 187 -37.44 0.30 -3.99
CA SER A 187 -37.86 0.75 -2.66
C SER A 187 -37.48 2.21 -2.35
N GLY A 188 -36.66 2.84 -3.20
CA GLY A 188 -36.07 4.15 -2.95
C GLY A 188 -34.83 4.11 -2.04
N ALA A 189 -34.42 2.93 -1.58
CA ALA A 189 -33.14 2.75 -0.91
C ALA A 189 -31.99 2.97 -1.89
N LYS A 190 -30.89 3.54 -1.39
CA LYS A 190 -29.68 3.80 -2.19
C LYS A 190 -28.82 2.56 -2.37
N GLY A 191 -28.90 1.63 -1.41
CA GLY A 191 -28.21 0.36 -1.40
C GLY A 191 -28.63 -0.45 -0.17
N TYR A 192 -28.15 -1.69 -0.09
CA TYR A 192 -28.31 -2.53 1.09
C TYR A 192 -27.28 -3.68 1.08
N PHE A 193 -26.87 -4.12 2.27
CA PHE A 193 -26.16 -5.38 2.47
C PHE A 193 -27.14 -6.55 2.63
N HIS A 194 -27.07 -7.53 1.74
CA HIS A 194 -27.86 -8.76 1.80
C HIS A 194 -27.15 -9.81 2.66
N THR A 195 -27.64 -10.05 3.88
CA THR A 195 -26.98 -10.95 4.85
C THR A 195 -26.95 -12.41 4.42
N GLU A 196 -28.01 -12.91 3.77
CA GLU A 196 -28.09 -14.33 3.36
C GLU A 196 -27.22 -14.64 2.13
N GLU A 197 -27.30 -13.81 1.09
CA GLU A 197 -26.48 -13.92 -0.13
C GLU A 197 -25.05 -13.39 0.06
N ASN A 198 -24.78 -12.74 1.19
CA ASN A 198 -23.49 -12.16 1.55
C ASN A 198 -22.90 -11.27 0.44
N ARG A 199 -23.70 -10.29 -0.01
CA ARG A 199 -23.34 -9.31 -1.05
C ARG A 199 -23.91 -7.93 -0.75
N ILE A 200 -23.36 -6.91 -1.41
CA ILE A 200 -23.86 -5.54 -1.37
C ILE A 200 -24.56 -5.23 -2.70
N ALA A 201 -25.73 -4.63 -2.61
CA ALA A 201 -26.50 -4.08 -3.72
C ALA A 201 -26.47 -2.55 -3.66
N ILE A 202 -26.16 -1.90 -4.78
CA ILE A 202 -26.18 -0.44 -4.92
C ILE A 202 -27.16 -0.06 -6.02
N ASN A 203 -27.97 0.97 -5.79
CA ASN A 203 -28.93 1.43 -6.78
C ASN A 203 -28.23 2.03 -8.01
N THR A 204 -28.73 1.72 -9.19
CA THR A 204 -28.24 2.31 -10.45
C THR A 204 -28.62 3.79 -10.59
N GLY A 205 -27.85 4.56 -11.37
CA GLY A 205 -28.18 5.95 -11.72
C GLY A 205 -27.91 7.01 -10.64
N MET A 206 -27.25 6.66 -9.54
CA MET A 206 -26.81 7.63 -8.53
C MET A 206 -25.55 8.37 -8.97
N SER A 207 -25.35 9.59 -8.44
CA SER A 207 -24.08 10.32 -8.59
C SER A 207 -22.90 9.54 -8.01
N GLU A 208 -21.71 9.76 -8.53
CA GLU A 208 -20.44 9.18 -8.09
C GLU A 208 -20.21 9.26 -6.57
N ILE A 209 -20.32 10.46 -5.99
CA ILE A 209 -20.17 10.68 -4.54
C ILE A 209 -21.17 9.85 -3.74
N GLN A 210 -22.44 9.85 -4.16
CA GLN A 210 -23.48 9.07 -3.50
C GLN A 210 -23.24 7.56 -3.60
N THR A 211 -22.75 7.09 -4.74
CA THR A 211 -22.40 5.68 -4.98
C THR A 211 -21.28 5.22 -4.06
N ILE A 212 -20.19 6.00 -3.95
CA ILE A 212 -19.09 5.73 -3.01
C ILE A 212 -19.60 5.70 -1.57
N LYS A 213 -20.32 6.75 -1.17
CA LYS A 213 -20.87 6.91 0.18
C LYS A 213 -21.72 5.70 0.57
N THR A 214 -22.63 5.28 -0.31
CA THR A 214 -23.49 4.12 -0.08
C THR A 214 -22.68 2.83 -0.05
N ALA A 215 -21.75 2.62 -0.97
CA ALA A 215 -20.91 1.41 -1.00
C ALA A 215 -20.15 1.23 0.32
N ILE A 216 -19.48 2.28 0.82
CA ILE A 216 -18.72 2.22 2.07
C ILE A 216 -19.65 1.99 3.27
N HIS A 217 -20.83 2.61 3.30
CA HIS A 217 -21.83 2.38 4.33
C HIS A 217 -22.29 0.91 4.39
N GLU A 218 -22.60 0.32 3.24
CA GLU A 218 -22.97 -1.10 3.18
C GLU A 218 -21.79 -2.03 3.48
N MET A 219 -20.56 -1.64 3.13
CA MET A 219 -19.34 -2.36 3.54
C MET A 219 -19.16 -2.35 5.06
N ALA A 220 -19.51 -1.25 5.73
CA ALA A 220 -19.50 -1.19 7.18
C ALA A 220 -20.55 -2.15 7.78
N HIS A 221 -21.75 -2.24 7.20
CA HIS A 221 -22.74 -3.26 7.57
C HIS A 221 -22.23 -4.68 7.34
N ALA A 222 -21.62 -4.97 6.19
CA ALA A 222 -21.07 -6.29 5.90
C ALA A 222 -19.93 -6.68 6.86
N LYS A 223 -19.11 -5.71 7.28
CA LYS A 223 -17.99 -5.93 8.20
C LYS A 223 -18.42 -6.09 9.66
N LEU A 224 -19.32 -5.23 10.13
CA LEU A 224 -19.68 -5.12 11.55
C LEU A 224 -20.95 -5.89 11.93
N HIS A 225 -21.86 -6.06 10.98
CA HIS A 225 -23.25 -6.46 11.25
C HIS A 225 -23.69 -7.71 10.46
N ASN A 226 -22.74 -8.55 10.05
CA ASN A 226 -23.03 -9.82 9.38
C ASN A 226 -23.66 -10.86 10.33
N THR A 227 -24.09 -11.98 9.77
CA THR A 227 -24.78 -13.05 10.51
C THR A 227 -23.95 -13.60 11.67
N GLU A 228 -22.63 -13.65 11.55
CA GLU A 228 -21.74 -14.11 12.63
C GLU A 228 -21.66 -13.10 13.77
N ALA A 229 -21.43 -11.83 13.47
CA ALA A 229 -21.40 -10.75 14.45
C ALA A 229 -22.72 -10.62 15.23
N GLN A 230 -23.85 -10.95 14.59
CA GLN A 230 -25.18 -10.91 15.21
C GLN A 230 -25.47 -12.08 16.16
N LYS A 231 -24.70 -13.18 16.14
CA LYS A 231 -24.90 -14.31 17.06
C LYS A 231 -24.56 -13.94 18.50
N ASP A 232 -23.51 -13.14 18.68
CA ASP A 232 -22.96 -12.80 19.99
C ASP A 232 -23.38 -11.41 20.48
N ASN A 233 -23.95 -10.56 19.59
CA ASN A 233 -24.25 -9.17 19.91
C ASN A 233 -25.64 -8.71 19.44
N LYS A 234 -26.51 -8.40 20.42
CA LYS A 234 -27.86 -7.84 20.17
C LYS A 234 -27.83 -6.31 20.19
N GLN A 235 -27.09 -5.70 19.26
CA GLN A 235 -27.15 -4.25 19.06
C GLN A 235 -28.50 -3.83 18.45
N SER A 236 -29.03 -2.68 18.92
CA SER A 236 -30.21 -2.06 18.31
C SER A 236 -29.94 -1.63 16.88
N ARG A 237 -30.96 -1.62 16.02
CA ARG A 237 -30.85 -1.12 14.63
C ARG A 237 -30.19 0.26 14.60
N ASN A 238 -30.66 1.19 15.43
CA ASN A 238 -30.09 2.53 15.53
C ASN A 238 -28.58 2.52 15.81
N SER A 239 -28.08 1.61 16.67
CA SER A 239 -26.63 1.52 16.91
C SER A 239 -25.87 1.03 15.69
N LYS A 240 -26.44 0.09 14.95
CA LYS A 240 -25.82 -0.41 13.71
C LYS A 240 -25.71 0.69 12.65
N GLU A 241 -26.77 1.49 12.48
CA GLU A 241 -26.80 2.63 11.56
C GLU A 241 -25.79 3.70 11.97
N VAL A 242 -25.74 4.10 13.25
CA VAL A 242 -24.76 5.09 13.74
C VAL A 242 -23.33 4.63 13.46
N GLU A 243 -23.02 3.36 13.72
CA GLU A 243 -21.70 2.80 13.45
C GLU A 243 -21.38 2.78 11.95
N ALA A 244 -22.28 2.28 11.11
CA ALA A 244 -22.09 2.22 9.66
C ALA A 244 -21.97 3.62 9.04
N GLU A 245 -22.78 4.56 9.49
CA GLU A 245 -22.76 5.95 9.03
C GLU A 245 -21.47 6.67 9.44
N SER A 246 -21.01 6.44 10.67
CA SER A 246 -19.76 7.03 11.18
C SER A 246 -18.53 6.46 10.47
N VAL A 247 -18.52 5.16 10.16
CA VAL A 247 -17.47 4.54 9.35
C VAL A 247 -17.47 5.14 7.94
N ALA A 248 -18.64 5.22 7.29
CA ALA A 248 -18.75 5.78 5.95
C ALA A 248 -18.24 7.23 5.88
N TYR A 249 -18.67 8.07 6.83
CA TYR A 249 -18.20 9.45 6.95
C TYR A 249 -16.68 9.52 7.14
N THR A 250 -16.13 8.75 8.08
CA THR A 250 -14.69 8.77 8.40
C THR A 250 -13.84 8.37 7.19
N VAL A 251 -14.24 7.33 6.46
CA VAL A 251 -13.52 6.86 5.27
C VAL A 251 -13.66 7.88 4.14
N CYS A 252 -14.86 8.43 3.87
CA CYS A 252 -15.04 9.46 2.84
C CYS A 252 -14.20 10.70 3.12
N GLN A 253 -14.20 11.16 4.38
CA GLN A 253 -13.44 12.31 4.82
C GLN A 253 -11.92 12.11 4.70
N HIS A 254 -11.44 10.87 4.85
CA HIS A 254 -10.02 10.53 4.66
C HIS A 254 -9.56 10.81 3.23
N TYR A 255 -10.40 10.54 2.24
CA TYR A 255 -10.12 10.76 0.81
C TYR A 255 -10.58 12.15 0.30
N GLY A 256 -10.91 13.07 1.21
CA GLY A 256 -11.32 14.43 0.84
C GLY A 256 -12.70 14.53 0.18
N ILE A 257 -13.52 13.47 0.27
CA ILE A 257 -14.87 13.50 -0.30
C ILE A 257 -15.75 14.34 0.61
N ASP A 258 -16.22 15.47 0.08
CA ASP A 258 -17.13 16.33 0.82
C ASP A 258 -18.46 15.61 1.08
N THR A 259 -18.67 15.28 2.34
CA THR A 259 -19.92 14.72 2.82
C THR A 259 -20.48 15.56 3.96
N SER A 260 -20.19 16.87 3.98
CA SER A 260 -20.61 17.84 4.99
C SER A 260 -22.13 17.93 5.20
N ASP A 261 -22.93 17.47 4.23
CA ASP A 261 -24.39 17.29 4.38
C ASP A 261 -24.77 16.18 5.38
N TYR A 262 -23.83 15.36 5.86
CA TYR A 262 -24.06 14.43 6.96
C TYR A 262 -24.42 15.18 8.24
N SER A 263 -25.50 14.76 8.90
CA SER A 263 -25.92 15.30 10.19
C SER A 263 -25.97 14.20 11.24
N PHE A 264 -25.14 14.35 12.26
CA PHE A 264 -25.08 13.45 13.41
C PHE A 264 -25.98 13.91 14.58
N ALA A 265 -27.01 14.71 14.32
CA ALA A 265 -27.90 15.25 15.35
C ALA A 265 -28.59 14.15 16.19
N TYR A 266 -28.79 12.97 15.62
CA TYR A 266 -29.38 11.82 16.31
C TYR A 266 -28.41 11.12 17.27
N VAL A 267 -27.10 11.40 17.19
CA VAL A 267 -26.07 10.74 18.02
C VAL A 267 -26.24 11.04 19.50
N ALA A 268 -26.66 12.26 19.85
CA ALA A 268 -26.96 12.63 21.23
C ALA A 268 -28.06 11.71 21.80
N THR A 269 -29.17 11.56 21.08
CA THR A 269 -30.27 10.65 21.45
C THR A 269 -29.83 9.18 21.47
N TRP A 270 -28.99 8.76 20.52
CA TRP A 270 -28.45 7.40 20.48
C TRP A 270 -27.54 7.09 21.68
N SER A 271 -26.78 8.07 22.15
CA SER A 271 -25.86 7.92 23.29
C SER A 271 -26.58 7.95 24.64
N GLN A 272 -27.82 8.45 24.68
CA GLN A 272 -28.59 8.58 25.90
C GLN A 272 -28.85 7.22 26.54
N GLY A 273 -28.50 7.09 27.82
CA GLY A 273 -28.68 5.86 28.60
C GLY A 273 -27.62 4.78 28.37
N LYS A 274 -26.57 5.07 27.57
CA LYS A 274 -25.39 4.19 27.46
C LYS A 274 -24.33 4.58 28.48
N GLU A 275 -23.70 3.56 29.06
CA GLU A 275 -22.56 3.77 29.96
C GLU A 275 -21.28 4.10 29.19
N MET A 276 -20.35 4.77 29.86
CA MET A 276 -19.06 5.18 29.30
C MET A 276 -18.28 4.04 28.59
N PRO A 277 -18.21 2.80 29.15
CA PRO A 277 -17.55 1.69 28.47
C PRO A 277 -18.22 1.29 27.15
N GLU A 278 -19.55 1.34 27.07
CA GLU A 278 -20.31 1.00 25.85
C GLU A 278 -20.07 2.00 24.73
N LEU A 279 -20.07 3.29 25.07
CA LEU A 279 -19.77 4.37 24.14
C LEU A 279 -18.34 4.26 23.60
N LYS A 280 -17.36 4.01 24.49
CA LYS A 280 -15.96 3.78 24.09
C LYS A 280 -15.81 2.54 23.21
N ALA A 281 -16.52 1.45 23.52
CA ALA A 281 -16.50 0.25 22.70
C ALA A 281 -17.01 0.53 21.28
N SER A 282 -18.13 1.24 21.15
CA SER A 282 -18.68 1.61 19.84
C SER A 282 -17.74 2.53 19.05
N LEU A 283 -17.11 3.52 19.69
CA LEU A 283 -16.09 4.34 19.03
C LEU A 283 -14.88 3.53 18.57
N ASN A 284 -14.45 2.54 19.37
CA ASN A 284 -13.34 1.65 18.97
C ASN A 284 -13.74 0.82 17.76
N THR A 285 -14.96 0.27 17.74
CA THR A 285 -15.52 -0.45 16.59
C THR A 285 -15.51 0.42 15.33
N ILE A 286 -15.98 1.67 15.43
CA ILE A 286 -16.00 2.63 14.32
C ILE A 286 -14.58 2.89 13.81
N ARG A 287 -13.65 3.22 14.71
CA ARG A 287 -12.25 3.48 14.35
C ARG A 287 -11.60 2.25 13.71
N GLU A 288 -11.87 1.06 14.24
CA GLU A 288 -11.34 -0.20 13.73
C GLU A 288 -11.84 -0.55 12.35
N ALA A 289 -13.13 -0.42 12.12
CA ALA A 289 -13.70 -0.61 10.80
C ALA A 289 -13.17 0.43 9.80
N ALA A 290 -13.18 1.71 10.15
CA ALA A 290 -12.70 2.77 9.27
C ALA A 290 -11.22 2.59 8.90
N ALA A 291 -10.35 2.32 9.87
CA ALA A 291 -8.93 2.14 9.60
C ALA A 291 -8.61 0.89 8.78
N ASP A 292 -9.33 -0.22 8.99
CA ASP A 292 -9.20 -1.41 8.16
C ASP A 292 -9.61 -1.13 6.72
N LEU A 293 -10.74 -0.46 6.52
CA LEU A 293 -11.21 -0.08 5.19
C LEU A 293 -10.25 0.89 4.49
N ILE A 294 -9.80 1.94 5.19
CA ILE A 294 -8.79 2.88 4.68
C ILE A 294 -7.53 2.12 4.26
N THR A 295 -6.96 1.29 5.15
CA THR A 295 -5.74 0.53 4.85
C THR A 295 -5.90 -0.37 3.62
N LYS A 296 -7.05 -1.05 3.49
CA LYS A 296 -7.33 -1.92 2.35
C LYS A 296 -7.49 -1.12 1.07
N ILE A 297 -8.26 -0.04 1.10
CA ILE A 297 -8.47 0.83 -0.07
C ILE A 297 -7.13 1.46 -0.47
N ASP A 298 -6.33 1.99 0.46
CA ASP A 298 -4.98 2.51 0.20
C ASP A 298 -4.09 1.47 -0.48
N SER A 299 -4.10 0.23 0.01
CA SER A 299 -3.33 -0.86 -0.59
C SER A 299 -3.79 -1.15 -2.02
N ARG A 300 -5.11 -1.14 -2.29
CA ARG A 300 -5.66 -1.35 -3.64
C ARG A 300 -5.40 -0.16 -4.55
N MET A 301 -5.55 1.05 -4.05
CA MET A 301 -5.19 2.27 -4.76
C MET A 301 -3.72 2.23 -5.14
N ALA A 302 -2.81 1.93 -4.20
CA ALA A 302 -1.39 1.80 -4.49
C ALA A 302 -1.05 0.66 -5.47
N GLU A 303 -1.89 -0.37 -5.61
CA GLU A 303 -1.76 -1.41 -6.62
C GLU A 303 -2.27 -0.95 -8.00
N LEU A 304 -3.36 -0.19 -8.04
CA LEU A 304 -3.97 0.34 -9.27
C LEU A 304 -3.21 1.56 -9.81
N THR A 305 -2.65 2.38 -8.92
CA THR A 305 -1.82 3.55 -9.24
C THR A 305 -0.33 3.22 -9.21
N LYS A 306 0.05 2.00 -8.77
CA LYS A 306 1.36 1.46 -9.13
C LYS A 306 1.40 1.57 -10.64
N GLU A 307 2.32 2.37 -11.17
CA GLU A 307 2.60 2.36 -12.59
C GLU A 307 2.72 0.88 -12.98
N LYS A 308 1.71 0.32 -13.65
CA LYS A 308 2.00 -0.70 -14.66
C LYS A 308 3.02 0.02 -15.50
N GLN A 309 4.30 -0.32 -15.33
CA GLN A 309 5.31 0.34 -16.13
C GLN A 309 4.80 0.19 -17.55
N PRO A 310 4.57 1.31 -18.27
CA PRO A 310 3.84 1.23 -19.52
C PRO A 310 4.62 0.39 -20.54
N ILE A 311 5.87 0.06 -20.21
CA ILE A 311 6.66 -1.05 -20.73
C ILE A 311 7.16 -1.95 -19.58
N SER A 312 6.95 -3.26 -19.64
CA SER A 312 7.60 -4.27 -18.79
C SER A 312 8.56 -5.12 -19.63
N PHE A 313 9.51 -5.82 -18.99
CA PHE A 313 10.50 -6.64 -19.70
C PHE A 313 10.40 -8.11 -19.30
N TYR A 314 10.80 -8.98 -20.22
CA TYR A 314 10.99 -10.40 -19.98
C TYR A 314 12.36 -10.86 -20.47
N VAL A 315 12.83 -11.97 -19.92
CA VAL A 315 14.04 -12.67 -20.36
C VAL A 315 13.68 -14.11 -20.65
N ALA A 316 14.08 -14.57 -21.83
CA ALA A 316 13.87 -15.94 -22.27
C ALA A 316 15.22 -16.59 -22.61
N GLU A 317 15.44 -17.82 -22.13
CA GLU A 317 16.57 -18.63 -22.57
C GLU A 317 16.43 -19.01 -24.07
N CYS A 318 15.20 -19.18 -24.54
CA CYS A 318 14.86 -19.43 -25.93
C CYS A 318 13.74 -18.48 -26.39
N GLY A 319 14.08 -17.47 -27.20
CA GLY A 319 13.08 -16.51 -27.72
C GLY A 319 12.09 -17.11 -28.73
N GLU A 320 12.45 -18.22 -29.39
CA GLU A 320 11.56 -18.90 -30.34
C GLU A 320 10.48 -19.73 -29.61
N PHE A 321 10.84 -20.31 -28.46
CA PHE A 321 9.96 -21.12 -27.64
C PHE A 321 10.22 -20.83 -26.16
N HIS A 322 9.50 -19.86 -25.59
CA HIS A 322 9.61 -19.43 -24.19
C HIS A 322 9.47 -20.57 -23.16
N SER A 323 8.83 -21.69 -23.54
CA SER A 323 8.70 -22.90 -22.72
C SER A 323 9.95 -23.79 -22.67
N LEU A 324 10.97 -23.51 -23.49
CA LEU A 324 12.24 -24.25 -23.54
C LEU A 324 13.34 -23.48 -22.80
N GLY A 325 13.44 -23.70 -21.49
CA GLY A 325 14.48 -23.12 -20.63
C GLY A 325 13.92 -22.19 -19.56
N GLU A 326 14.76 -21.31 -19.02
CA GLU A 326 14.36 -20.29 -18.05
C GLU A 326 13.60 -19.12 -18.73
N PHE A 327 12.47 -18.74 -18.13
CA PHE A 327 11.65 -17.59 -18.55
C PHE A 327 11.29 -16.74 -17.34
N HIS A 328 11.50 -15.43 -17.44
CA HIS A 328 11.23 -14.46 -16.39
C HIS A 328 10.51 -13.25 -16.97
N GLU A 329 9.42 -12.82 -16.35
CA GLU A 329 8.56 -11.72 -16.83
C GLU A 329 8.30 -10.67 -15.74
N ASN A 330 7.64 -9.57 -16.10
CA ASN A 330 7.34 -8.43 -15.21
C ASN A 330 8.59 -7.78 -14.60
N LEU A 331 9.64 -7.66 -15.40
CA LEU A 331 10.93 -7.13 -14.97
C LEU A 331 11.06 -5.64 -15.34
N THR A 332 11.87 -4.91 -14.57
CA THR A 332 12.48 -3.66 -15.04
C THR A 332 13.59 -3.97 -16.05
N LEU A 333 13.96 -2.99 -16.89
CA LEU A 333 15.05 -3.17 -17.87
C LEU A 333 16.37 -3.61 -17.21
N GLN A 334 16.72 -3.05 -16.05
CA GLN A 334 17.94 -3.42 -15.33
C GLN A 334 17.89 -4.89 -14.85
N GLN A 335 16.78 -5.31 -14.26
CA GLN A 335 16.60 -6.70 -13.80
C GLN A 335 16.68 -7.68 -14.97
N ALA A 336 16.10 -7.32 -16.12
CA ALA A 336 16.17 -8.13 -17.33
C ALA A 336 17.62 -8.29 -17.82
N VAL A 337 18.40 -7.21 -17.83
CA VAL A 337 19.83 -7.26 -18.19
C VAL A 337 20.62 -8.16 -17.23
N ASP A 338 20.37 -8.06 -15.92
CA ASP A 338 21.08 -8.85 -14.92
C ASP A 338 20.78 -10.35 -15.07
N ILE A 339 19.52 -10.72 -15.25
CA ILE A 339 19.09 -12.10 -15.51
C ILE A 339 19.68 -12.60 -16.83
N TYR A 340 19.57 -11.83 -17.91
CA TYR A 340 20.11 -12.18 -19.23
C TYR A 340 21.62 -12.45 -19.21
N LYS A 341 22.38 -11.74 -18.36
CA LYS A 341 23.82 -11.94 -18.16
C LYS A 341 24.13 -13.18 -17.32
N SER A 342 23.24 -13.56 -16.41
CA SER A 342 23.39 -14.77 -15.59
C SER A 342 23.10 -16.08 -16.32
N ILE A 343 22.34 -16.04 -17.43
CA ILE A 343 22.05 -17.24 -18.23
C ILE A 343 23.34 -17.74 -18.91
N PRO A 344 23.79 -18.98 -18.63
CA PRO A 344 25.03 -19.53 -19.19
C PRO A 344 24.98 -19.64 -20.73
N ALA A 345 26.05 -19.22 -21.39
CA ALA A 345 26.16 -19.20 -22.86
C ALA A 345 26.27 -20.60 -23.51
N ASP A 346 26.52 -21.65 -22.71
CA ASP A 346 26.71 -23.04 -23.12
C ASP A 346 25.42 -23.88 -23.08
N ARG A 347 24.29 -23.30 -22.64
CA ARG A 347 22.99 -23.99 -22.57
C ARG A 347 22.33 -24.02 -23.97
N MET A 348 22.16 -25.22 -24.55
CA MET A 348 21.79 -25.44 -25.97
C MET A 348 20.28 -25.37 -26.31
N ASN A 349 19.44 -24.67 -25.52
CA ASN A 349 17.99 -24.71 -25.76
C ASN A 349 17.46 -23.64 -26.74
N GLY A 350 18.27 -22.63 -27.09
CA GLY A 350 17.88 -21.60 -28.04
C GLY A 350 18.73 -20.32 -27.99
N VAL A 351 18.27 -19.29 -28.70
CA VAL A 351 18.88 -17.95 -28.65
C VAL A 351 18.22 -17.16 -27.53
N LYS A 352 19.01 -16.74 -26.53
CA LYS A 352 18.51 -15.93 -25.40
C LYS A 352 18.02 -14.56 -25.85
N THR A 353 16.95 -14.07 -25.23
CA THR A 353 16.35 -12.77 -25.56
C THR A 353 16.05 -11.93 -24.33
N ILE A 354 16.06 -10.62 -24.54
CA ILE A 354 15.35 -9.67 -23.67
C ILE A 354 14.23 -9.11 -24.52
N GLY A 355 12.99 -9.32 -24.09
CA GLY A 355 11.84 -8.71 -24.73
C GLY A 355 11.12 -7.75 -23.82
N PHE A 356 10.12 -7.09 -24.39
CA PHE A 356 9.30 -6.11 -23.72
C PHE A 356 7.83 -6.33 -24.04
N SER A 357 6.99 -5.91 -23.10
CA SER A 357 5.55 -5.85 -23.24
C SER A 357 5.08 -4.42 -22.99
N ILE A 358 4.17 -3.93 -23.83
CA ILE A 358 3.53 -2.62 -23.63
C ILE A 358 2.06 -2.86 -23.39
N SER A 359 1.52 -2.20 -22.36
CA SER A 359 0.08 -2.15 -22.12
C SER A 359 -0.53 -1.09 -23.04
N ASP A 360 -0.83 -1.48 -24.28
CA ASP A 360 -1.53 -0.65 -25.27
C ASP A 360 -2.67 -1.49 -25.88
N ASP A 361 -3.91 -1.06 -25.63
CA ASP A 361 -5.13 -1.76 -26.03
C ASP A 361 -5.32 -1.84 -27.56
N GLU A 362 -4.52 -1.12 -28.35
CA GLU A 362 -4.55 -1.15 -29.82
C GLU A 362 -3.62 -2.22 -30.45
N LEU A 363 -2.75 -2.88 -29.69
CA LEU A 363 -1.81 -3.88 -30.20
C LEU A 363 -2.39 -5.31 -30.15
N ILE A 364 -2.29 -6.04 -31.28
CA ILE A 364 -2.77 -7.43 -31.42
C ILE A 364 -1.86 -8.43 -30.67
N ALA A 365 -0.61 -8.05 -30.43
CA ALA A 365 0.39 -8.83 -29.69
C ALA A 365 1.10 -7.92 -28.69
N ASN A 366 1.30 -8.43 -27.47
CA ASN A 366 1.81 -7.65 -26.34
C ASN A 366 3.26 -7.99 -26.00
N GLU A 367 3.98 -8.80 -26.78
CA GLU A 367 5.34 -9.24 -26.47
C GLU A 367 6.24 -9.11 -27.71
N PHE A 368 7.38 -8.43 -27.54
CA PHE A 368 8.33 -8.16 -28.61
C PHE A 368 9.77 -8.32 -28.12
N ASP A 369 10.60 -9.02 -28.88
CA ASP A 369 12.03 -9.14 -28.54
C ASP A 369 12.78 -7.83 -28.85
N LEU A 370 13.34 -7.21 -27.81
CA LEU A 370 14.21 -6.03 -27.92
C LEU A 370 15.64 -6.43 -28.28
N VAL A 371 16.13 -7.50 -27.66
CA VAL A 371 17.47 -8.06 -27.86
C VAL A 371 17.33 -9.53 -28.17
N VAL A 372 17.92 -9.96 -29.29
CA VAL A 372 17.96 -11.37 -29.72
C VAL A 372 19.42 -11.79 -29.84
N GLY A 373 19.83 -12.74 -29.00
CA GLY A 373 21.26 -13.02 -28.81
C GLY A 373 21.96 -11.74 -28.38
N ASN A 374 23.16 -11.46 -28.90
CA ASN A 374 23.89 -10.24 -28.55
C ASN A 374 23.57 -9.03 -29.46
N ARG A 375 22.35 -8.92 -29.99
CA ARG A 375 21.97 -7.90 -30.97
C ARG A 375 20.69 -7.19 -30.61
N LEU A 376 20.65 -5.88 -30.86
CA LEU A 376 19.44 -5.09 -30.76
C LEU A 376 18.53 -5.34 -31.98
N ASN A 377 17.25 -5.62 -31.75
CA ASN A 377 16.29 -6.03 -32.77
C ASN A 377 15.40 -4.88 -33.30
N MET A 378 15.85 -3.63 -33.19
CA MET A 378 15.04 -2.46 -33.59
C MET A 378 14.74 -2.39 -35.09
N GLU A 379 15.60 -2.95 -35.95
CA GLU A 379 15.35 -3.01 -37.40
C GLU A 379 14.11 -3.86 -37.72
N MET A 380 13.98 -5.03 -37.08
CA MET A 380 12.84 -5.92 -37.28
C MET A 380 11.55 -5.29 -36.73
N ILE A 381 11.63 -4.67 -35.54
CA ILE A 381 10.49 -3.95 -34.97
C ILE A 381 10.06 -2.81 -35.91
N GLN A 382 11.00 -2.08 -36.51
CA GLN A 382 10.69 -1.02 -37.47
C GLN A 382 10.08 -1.53 -38.79
N GLU A 383 10.53 -2.69 -39.29
CA GLU A 383 10.03 -3.29 -40.52
C GLU A 383 8.59 -3.81 -40.37
N PHE A 384 8.30 -4.52 -39.28
CA PHE A 384 6.99 -5.17 -39.07
C PHE A 384 6.01 -4.32 -38.25
N PHE A 385 6.50 -3.45 -37.36
CA PHE A 385 5.70 -2.66 -36.43
C PHE A 385 6.18 -1.20 -36.38
N PRO A 386 6.08 -0.44 -37.49
CA PRO A 386 6.67 0.90 -37.61
C PRO A 386 6.13 1.94 -36.63
N ASN A 387 4.89 1.78 -36.14
CA ASN A 387 4.33 2.65 -35.11
C ASN A 387 4.91 2.32 -33.73
N LEU A 388 5.06 1.03 -33.41
CA LEU A 388 5.68 0.56 -32.18
C LEU A 388 7.16 0.96 -32.10
N ALA A 389 7.90 0.86 -33.21
CA ALA A 389 9.30 1.29 -33.28
C ALA A 389 9.51 2.78 -32.99
N LYS A 390 8.48 3.61 -33.23
CA LYS A 390 8.47 5.05 -32.93
C LYS A 390 7.89 5.37 -31.56
N HIS A 391 7.36 4.37 -30.85
CA HIS A 391 6.74 4.57 -29.54
C HIS A 391 7.78 5.08 -28.54
N PRO A 392 7.52 6.18 -27.80
CA PRO A 392 8.52 6.83 -26.94
C PRO A 392 9.17 5.87 -25.92
N LEU A 393 8.40 4.92 -25.38
CA LEU A 393 8.90 3.93 -24.42
C LEU A 393 9.84 2.91 -25.06
N VAL A 394 9.56 2.49 -26.30
CA VAL A 394 10.40 1.53 -27.05
C VAL A 394 11.71 2.20 -27.45
N VAL A 395 11.64 3.44 -27.94
CA VAL A 395 12.82 4.24 -28.28
C VAL A 395 13.71 4.42 -27.04
N LYS A 396 13.13 4.81 -25.91
CA LYS A 396 13.85 4.96 -24.65
C LYS A 396 14.45 3.63 -24.17
N ALA A 397 13.71 2.54 -24.23
CA ALA A 397 14.20 1.21 -23.87
C ALA A 397 15.40 0.79 -24.74
N ALA A 398 15.34 1.05 -26.05
CA ALA A 398 16.43 0.77 -26.98
C ALA A 398 17.68 1.64 -26.73
N GLU A 399 17.52 2.88 -26.27
CA GLU A 399 18.64 3.73 -25.86
C GLU A 399 19.26 3.28 -24.54
N ASP A 400 18.42 2.97 -23.56
CA ASP A 400 18.86 2.61 -22.21
C ASP A 400 19.51 1.23 -22.19
N ILE A 401 19.01 0.26 -22.99
CA ILE A 401 19.63 -1.06 -23.09
C ILE A 401 21.03 -1.00 -23.70
N LYS A 402 21.29 -0.08 -24.64
CA LYS A 402 22.64 0.16 -25.18
C LYS A 402 23.61 0.71 -24.12
N LYS A 403 23.11 1.49 -23.15
CA LYS A 403 23.93 1.98 -22.03
C LYS A 403 24.24 0.86 -21.03
N LEU A 404 23.28 -0.04 -20.80
CA LEU A 404 23.40 -1.17 -19.86
C LEU A 404 24.16 -2.37 -20.44
N MET A 405 24.15 -2.50 -21.77
CA MET A 405 24.83 -3.53 -22.55
C MET A 405 25.62 -2.89 -23.72
N PRO A 406 26.71 -2.18 -23.44
CA PRO A 406 27.55 -1.57 -24.49
C PRO A 406 28.23 -2.60 -25.42
N GLU A 407 28.24 -3.88 -25.03
CA GLU A 407 28.75 -5.02 -25.80
C GLU A 407 27.84 -5.51 -26.94
N LEU A 408 26.62 -4.97 -27.08
CA LEU A 408 25.69 -5.36 -28.13
C LEU A 408 26.29 -5.11 -29.52
N GLU A 409 26.17 -6.09 -30.41
CA GLU A 409 26.61 -5.99 -31.80
C GLU A 409 25.71 -5.02 -32.58
N ASP A 410 26.34 -4.09 -33.30
CA ASP A 410 25.66 -3.14 -34.16
C ASP A 410 25.18 -3.83 -35.45
N SER A 411 23.88 -3.74 -35.75
CA SER A 411 23.26 -4.40 -36.91
C SER A 411 23.81 -3.91 -38.26
N GLN A 412 24.47 -2.74 -38.29
CA GLN A 412 25.06 -2.12 -39.48
C GLN A 412 26.29 -2.85 -40.04
N LYS A 413 26.91 -3.79 -39.31
CA LYS A 413 28.02 -4.60 -39.85
C LYS A 413 27.55 -5.94 -40.43
N LYS A 414 26.72 -5.90 -41.47
CA LYS A 414 26.65 -7.03 -42.41
C LYS A 414 27.75 -6.84 -43.46
N GLU A 415 28.94 -7.40 -43.23
CA GLU A 415 29.70 -7.90 -44.38
C GLU A 415 28.83 -8.98 -45.03
N SER A 416 28.22 -8.64 -46.16
CA SER A 416 27.39 -9.55 -46.91
C SER A 416 28.23 -10.79 -47.28
N ILE A 417 27.77 -11.97 -46.87
CA ILE A 417 28.32 -13.26 -47.31
C ILE A 417 28.34 -13.32 -48.85
N THR A 418 27.42 -12.60 -49.50
CA THR A 418 27.35 -12.43 -50.95
C THR A 418 28.51 -11.61 -51.53
N GLU A 419 29.07 -10.65 -50.78
CA GLU A 419 30.25 -9.86 -51.14
C GLU A 419 31.56 -10.64 -50.96
N LYS A 420 31.69 -11.41 -49.87
CA LYS A 420 32.80 -12.37 -49.70
C LYS A 420 32.83 -13.40 -50.84
N LEU A 421 31.68 -13.99 -51.18
CA LEU A 421 31.56 -14.93 -52.30
C LEU A 421 31.80 -14.28 -53.68
N ARG A 422 31.50 -12.99 -53.86
CA ARG A 422 31.82 -12.25 -55.10
C ARG A 422 33.32 -11.95 -55.20
N SER A 423 33.97 -11.57 -54.10
CA SER A 423 35.41 -11.30 -54.05
C SER A 423 36.24 -12.57 -54.29
N GLU A 424 35.83 -13.71 -53.73
CA GLU A 424 36.47 -15.01 -53.97
C GLU A 424 36.27 -15.49 -55.41
N LYS A 425 35.07 -15.33 -55.99
CA LYS A 425 34.82 -15.66 -57.40
C LYS A 425 35.59 -14.75 -58.36
N ALA A 426 35.82 -13.49 -58.02
CA ALA A 426 36.65 -12.56 -58.80
C ALA A 426 38.14 -12.93 -58.74
N GLY A 427 38.65 -13.34 -57.57
CA GLY A 427 40.00 -13.86 -57.40
C GLY A 427 40.27 -15.15 -58.20
N ILE A 428 39.31 -16.07 -58.22
CA ILE A 428 39.41 -17.34 -58.97
C ILE A 428 39.33 -17.12 -60.50
N ARG A 429 38.55 -16.14 -60.99
CA ARG A 429 38.52 -15.76 -62.41
C ARG A 429 39.82 -15.10 -62.88
N SER A 430 40.43 -14.28 -62.02
CA SER A 430 41.74 -13.66 -62.28
C SER A 430 42.86 -14.70 -62.41
N GLN A 431 42.92 -15.69 -61.52
CA GLN A 431 43.92 -16.77 -61.59
C GLN A 431 43.76 -17.70 -62.80
N LYS A 432 42.52 -18.03 -63.20
CA LYS A 432 42.26 -18.85 -64.41
C LYS A 432 42.62 -18.14 -65.71
N SER A 433 42.44 -16.82 -65.79
CA SER A 433 42.84 -16.04 -66.99
C SER A 433 44.36 -15.97 -67.18
N ARG A 434 45.13 -15.89 -66.09
CA ARG A 434 46.61 -15.91 -66.11
C ARG A 434 47.20 -17.28 -66.45
N THR A 435 46.52 -18.38 -66.12
CA THR A 435 46.98 -19.75 -66.48
C THR A 435 46.58 -20.15 -67.91
N ALA A 436 45.48 -19.62 -68.46
CA ALA A 436 45.09 -19.86 -69.85
C ALA A 436 45.97 -19.07 -70.86
N GLY A 437 46.45 -17.87 -70.50
CA GLY A 437 47.38 -17.09 -71.33
C GLY A 437 48.75 -17.74 -71.50
N LYS A 438 49.28 -18.41 -70.45
CA LYS A 438 50.58 -19.09 -70.51
C LYS A 438 50.59 -20.43 -71.26
N LYS A 439 49.44 -21.05 -71.52
CA LYS A 439 49.35 -22.32 -72.27
C LYS A 439 49.18 -22.17 -73.78
N LYS A 440 49.00 -20.94 -74.29
CA LYS A 440 48.93 -20.66 -75.74
C LYS A 440 50.27 -20.26 -76.39
N GLU A 441 51.34 -20.14 -75.60
CA GLU A 441 52.70 -19.84 -76.10
C GLU A 441 53.64 -21.07 -76.18
N GLU A 442 53.17 -22.28 -75.85
CA GLU A 442 54.04 -23.49 -75.85
C GLU A 442 53.65 -24.60 -76.83
N VAL A 443 52.67 -24.39 -77.72
CA VAL A 443 52.38 -25.33 -78.83
C VAL A 443 51.99 -24.57 -80.09
N ALA A 444 52.98 -23.98 -80.77
CA ALA A 444 52.95 -23.61 -82.18
C ALA A 444 54.39 -23.62 -82.72
N ILE A 445 54.77 -24.71 -83.38
CA ILE A 445 55.63 -24.67 -84.58
C ILE A 445 54.68 -24.90 -85.75
#